data_AF-A0A3Q3LPG1-F1
#
_entry.id   AF-A0A3Q3LPG1-F1
#
_cell.length_a   1.000
_cell.length_b   1.000
_cell.length_c   1.000
_cell.angle_alpha   90.00
_cell.angle_beta   90.00
_cell.angle_gamma   90.00
#
_symmetry.space_group_name_H-M   'P 1'
#
loop_
_entity.id
_entity.type
_entity.pdbx_description
1 polymer ?
#
loop_
_entity_poly.entity_id
_entity_poly.type
_entity_poly.pdbx_seq_one_letter_code
_entity_poly.pdbx_strand_id
1 'polypeptide(L)'
;MKLILINKVILHTKYPFTDKIMALFLHSCLCVLLFISELFEISHIRTIYHMFIAVLLIFCLSTLAVDYIDQGRLVLEFDLLFFAFGKAGTVTWAWIVMFVYTLLVPYYTVLFWGYLYHSSRPKLVFSLGTVLILSAIQTCVLGVFPIYVVIENQLPPASRFIVVLEQIRFLMKSYSFIRETAPVIMKATPKKGEGPRFPTFSSYLYFLFCPTLIYRESYPRPETNQPFTKRTMVLAVFHSILPGIMLLLLCFFAFLHCWLNLFGELLRFADRMFYKDWWNSTSFANYYRTWNVVVHDWLYYYGYRDFLWVSRVPIHKNYKFNTQKNK
;
A
#
# COMPACT_ATOMS: atom_id res chain seq x y z
N MET A 1 19.62 -5.23 -22.94
CA MET A 1 20.98 -5.30 -22.32
C MET A 1 20.98 -5.05 -20.80
N LYS A 2 20.25 -4.04 -20.27
CA LYS A 2 20.12 -3.80 -18.81
C LYS A 2 19.44 -4.95 -18.02
N LEU A 3 18.56 -5.73 -18.65
CA LEU A 3 17.82 -6.85 -18.05
C LEU A 3 18.69 -8.07 -17.69
N ILE A 4 19.72 -8.36 -18.50
CA ILE A 4 20.61 -9.53 -18.32
C ILE A 4 21.52 -9.32 -17.10
N LEU A 5 21.92 -8.07 -16.84
CA LEU A 5 22.81 -7.74 -15.72
C LEU A 5 22.09 -7.93 -14.36
N ILE A 6 20.80 -7.63 -14.27
CA ILE A 6 20.01 -7.74 -13.04
C ILE A 6 19.69 -9.21 -12.73
N ASN A 7 19.36 -10.00 -13.76
CA ASN A 7 19.10 -11.44 -13.60
C ASN A 7 20.34 -12.18 -13.06
N LYS A 8 21.54 -11.78 -13.49
CA LYS A 8 22.81 -12.32 -13.00
C LYS A 8 23.10 -11.97 -11.53
N VAL A 9 22.61 -10.84 -11.03
CA VAL A 9 22.83 -10.39 -9.64
C VAL A 9 21.86 -11.07 -8.65
N ILE A 10 20.62 -11.35 -9.07
CA ILE A 10 19.60 -11.97 -8.20
C ILE A 10 19.81 -13.49 -8.10
N LEU A 11 20.13 -14.17 -9.20
CA LEU A 11 20.34 -15.63 -9.18
C LEU A 11 21.61 -16.07 -8.42
N HIS A 12 22.60 -15.19 -8.28
CA HIS A 12 23.87 -15.50 -7.62
C HIS A 12 23.92 -15.17 -6.12
N THR A 13 22.83 -14.66 -5.54
CA THR A 13 22.75 -14.37 -4.11
C THR A 13 22.07 -15.52 -3.34
N LYS A 14 22.73 -16.03 -2.30
CA LYS A 14 22.25 -17.10 -1.41
C LYS A 14 21.13 -16.60 -0.49
N TYR A 15 19.95 -16.34 -1.04
CA TYR A 15 18.75 -16.10 -0.23
C TYR A 15 17.97 -17.41 0.02
N PRO A 16 17.37 -17.60 1.21
CA PRO A 16 16.48 -18.73 1.48
C PRO A 16 15.23 -18.71 0.58
N PHE A 17 14.58 -19.87 0.42
CA PHE A 17 13.51 -20.11 -0.58
C PHE A 17 12.34 -19.11 -0.51
N THR A 18 11.98 -18.66 0.69
CA THR A 18 10.92 -17.66 0.94
C THR A 18 11.27 -16.27 0.39
N ASP A 19 12.53 -15.85 0.50
CA ASP A 19 13.01 -14.56 -0.01
C ASP A 19 13.12 -14.57 -1.54
N LYS A 20 13.37 -15.74 -2.14
CA LYS A 20 13.34 -15.92 -3.60
C LYS A 20 11.94 -15.78 -4.18
N ILE A 21 10.91 -16.26 -3.49
CA ILE A 21 9.51 -16.11 -3.91
C ILE A 21 9.08 -14.65 -3.83
N MET A 22 9.39 -13.97 -2.73
CA MET A 22 9.07 -12.54 -2.58
C MET A 22 9.86 -11.67 -3.57
N ALA A 23 11.13 -11.99 -3.84
CA ALA A 23 11.93 -11.34 -4.87
C ALA A 23 11.39 -11.63 -6.28
N LEU A 24 10.92 -12.86 -6.58
CA LEU A 24 10.26 -13.18 -7.86
C LEU A 24 8.95 -12.42 -8.02
N PHE A 25 8.17 -12.25 -6.95
CA PHE A 25 6.91 -11.51 -6.95
C PHE A 25 7.13 -10.00 -7.15
N LEU A 26 8.12 -9.43 -6.46
CA LEU A 26 8.51 -8.03 -6.65
C LEU A 26 9.12 -7.80 -8.05
N HIS A 27 9.92 -8.75 -8.54
CA HIS A 27 10.54 -8.70 -9.86
C HIS A 27 9.51 -8.84 -10.98
N SER A 28 8.50 -9.71 -10.82
CA SER A 28 7.39 -9.82 -11.77
C SER A 28 6.54 -8.55 -11.80
N CYS A 29 6.27 -7.93 -10.64
CA CYS A 29 5.56 -6.65 -10.59
C CYS A 29 6.35 -5.49 -11.23
N LEU A 30 7.67 -5.42 -11.00
CA LEU A 30 8.55 -4.41 -11.61
C LEU A 30 8.75 -4.65 -13.13
N CYS A 31 8.84 -5.92 -13.55
CA CYS A 31 8.88 -6.31 -14.97
C CYS A 31 7.59 -5.92 -15.68
N VAL A 32 6.43 -6.06 -15.03
CA VAL A 32 5.14 -5.67 -15.61
C VAL A 32 5.07 -4.17 -15.85
N LEU A 33 5.52 -3.34 -14.92
CA LEU A 33 5.54 -1.87 -15.08
C LEU A 33 6.50 -1.39 -16.19
N LEU A 34 7.70 -1.99 -16.29
CA LEU A 34 8.68 -1.70 -17.34
C LEU A 34 8.21 -2.21 -18.71
N PHE A 35 7.65 -3.41 -18.77
CA PHE A 35 7.12 -4.02 -19.99
C PHE A 35 5.92 -3.25 -20.54
N ILE A 36 5.01 -2.80 -19.67
CA ILE A 36 3.87 -1.96 -20.08
C ILE A 36 4.34 -0.66 -20.73
N SER A 37 5.39 -0.03 -20.19
CA SER A 37 5.93 1.23 -20.73
C SER A 37 6.53 1.07 -22.14
N GLU A 38 7.26 -0.03 -22.39
CA GLU A 38 7.79 -0.37 -23.73
C GLU A 38 6.67 -0.85 -24.69
N LEU A 39 5.64 -1.52 -24.16
CA LEU A 39 4.50 -2.01 -24.94
C LEU A 39 3.64 -0.85 -25.49
N PHE A 40 3.58 0.28 -24.79
CA PHE A 40 2.84 1.48 -25.20
C PHE A 40 3.42 2.19 -26.44
N GLU A 41 4.66 1.88 -26.82
CA GLU A 41 5.31 2.46 -28.00
C GLU A 41 4.78 1.86 -29.31
N ILE A 42 4.20 0.65 -29.25
CA ILE A 42 3.63 -0.07 -30.39
C ILE A 42 2.29 0.58 -30.81
N SER A 43 2.17 0.92 -32.10
CA SER A 43 1.00 1.58 -32.68
C SER A 43 -0.32 0.84 -32.41
N HIS A 44 -0.31 -0.50 -32.44
CA HIS A 44 -1.49 -1.32 -32.15
C HIS A 44 -1.98 -1.22 -30.69
N ILE A 45 -1.07 -1.08 -29.73
CA ILE A 45 -1.41 -0.96 -28.30
C ILE A 45 -1.95 0.44 -27.99
N ARG A 46 -1.49 1.47 -28.71
CA ARG A 46 -2.05 2.82 -28.62
C ARG A 46 -3.51 2.87 -29.06
N THR A 47 -3.88 2.14 -30.11
CA THR A 47 -5.28 2.02 -30.52
C THR A 47 -6.12 1.33 -29.45
N ILE A 48 -5.60 0.23 -28.87
CA ILE A 48 -6.24 -0.47 -27.76
C ILE A 48 -6.41 0.46 -26.55
N TYR A 49 -5.40 1.27 -26.21
CA TYR A 49 -5.49 2.30 -25.17
C TYR A 49 -6.62 3.30 -25.39
N HIS A 50 -6.73 3.85 -26.60
CA HIS A 50 -7.82 4.77 -26.94
C HIS A 50 -9.19 4.07 -26.93
N MET A 51 -9.26 2.81 -27.35
CA MET A 51 -10.49 2.01 -27.24
C MET A 51 -10.91 1.81 -25.77
N PHE A 52 -9.99 1.49 -24.88
CA PHE A 52 -10.31 1.35 -23.45
C PHE A 52 -10.70 2.67 -22.78
N ILE A 53 -10.09 3.80 -23.16
CA ILE A 53 -10.55 5.13 -22.70
C ILE A 53 -11.98 5.39 -23.19
N ALA A 54 -12.26 5.10 -24.47
CA ALA A 54 -13.60 5.27 -25.02
C ALA A 54 -14.62 4.38 -24.30
N VAL A 55 -14.27 3.13 -24.01
CA VAL A 55 -15.13 2.20 -23.25
C VAL A 55 -15.34 2.69 -21.81
N LEU A 56 -14.30 3.19 -21.13
CA LEU A 56 -14.43 3.76 -19.79
C LEU A 56 -15.33 5.01 -19.79
N LEU A 57 -15.16 5.89 -20.78
CA LEU A 57 -16.02 7.07 -20.94
C LEU A 57 -17.47 6.66 -21.21
N ILE A 58 -17.69 5.67 -22.07
CA ILE A 58 -19.02 5.11 -22.34
C ILE A 58 -19.61 4.50 -21.06
N PHE A 59 -18.82 3.75 -20.28
CA PHE A 59 -19.29 3.16 -19.04
C PHE A 59 -19.67 4.24 -18.01
N CYS A 60 -18.82 5.25 -17.81
CA CYS A 60 -19.14 6.39 -16.95
C CYS A 60 -20.39 7.14 -17.43
N LEU A 61 -20.50 7.42 -18.74
CA LEU A 61 -21.67 8.08 -19.31
C LEU A 61 -22.94 7.23 -19.16
N SER A 62 -22.82 5.91 -19.33
CA SER A 62 -23.92 4.96 -19.16
C SER A 62 -24.40 4.92 -17.71
N THR A 63 -23.49 4.86 -16.73
CA THR A 63 -23.84 4.91 -15.32
C THR A 63 -24.51 6.24 -14.96
N LEU A 64 -23.96 7.37 -15.43
CA LEU A 64 -24.56 8.69 -15.23
C LEU A 64 -25.95 8.80 -15.88
N ALA A 65 -26.15 8.20 -17.06
CA ALA A 65 -27.42 8.21 -17.76
C ALA A 65 -28.47 7.36 -17.05
N VAL A 66 -28.11 6.17 -16.56
CA VAL A 66 -29.01 5.31 -15.78
C VAL A 66 -29.39 5.99 -14.47
N ASP A 67 -28.43 6.53 -13.71
CA ASP A 67 -28.73 7.27 -12.48
C ASP A 67 -29.62 8.50 -12.75
N TYR A 68 -29.41 9.21 -13.86
CA TYR A 68 -30.25 10.34 -14.26
C TYR A 68 -31.67 9.92 -14.63
N ILE A 69 -31.85 8.79 -15.32
CA ILE A 69 -33.16 8.26 -15.71
C ILE A 69 -33.93 7.76 -14.48
N ASP A 70 -33.27 7.04 -13.58
CA ASP A 70 -33.91 6.42 -12.42
C ASP A 70 -34.27 7.45 -11.33
N GLN A 71 -33.41 8.44 -11.07
CA GLN A 71 -33.63 9.42 -9.98
C GLN A 71 -34.12 10.79 -10.47
N GLY A 72 -34.11 11.07 -11.78
CA GLY A 72 -34.50 12.36 -12.36
C GLY A 72 -33.54 13.53 -12.04
N ARG A 73 -32.43 13.25 -11.34
CA ARG A 73 -31.33 14.17 -11.01
C ARG A 73 -30.01 13.41 -11.01
N LEU A 74 -28.91 14.07 -11.39
CA LEU A 74 -27.55 13.53 -11.28
C LEU A 74 -27.11 13.47 -9.80
N VAL A 75 -27.50 12.42 -9.10
CA VAL A 75 -27.03 12.13 -7.72
C VAL A 75 -25.96 11.06 -7.81
N LEU A 76 -24.69 11.48 -7.82
CA LEU A 76 -23.57 10.56 -7.69
C LEU A 76 -23.50 10.06 -6.24
N GLU A 77 -23.94 8.84 -5.97
CA GLU A 77 -23.85 8.19 -4.66
C GLU A 77 -22.40 7.80 -4.33
N PHE A 78 -21.60 8.78 -3.90
CA PHE A 78 -20.24 8.55 -3.40
C PHE A 78 -20.21 8.08 -1.94
N ASP A 79 -21.35 7.72 -1.36
CA ASP A 79 -21.47 7.35 0.05
C ASP A 79 -20.59 6.16 0.43
N LEU A 80 -20.41 5.22 -0.49
CA LEU A 80 -19.49 4.09 -0.27
C LEU A 80 -18.02 4.54 -0.24
N LEU A 81 -17.62 5.52 -1.05
CA LEU A 81 -16.28 6.09 -1.02
C LEU A 81 -16.06 6.88 0.27
N PHE A 82 -17.02 7.71 0.68
CA PHE A 82 -16.93 8.43 1.95
C PHE A 82 -16.92 7.48 3.15
N PHE A 83 -17.67 6.39 3.08
CA PHE A 83 -17.61 5.32 4.07
C PHE A 83 -16.23 4.64 4.08
N ALA A 84 -15.70 4.26 2.91
CA ALA A 84 -14.43 3.54 2.79
C ALA A 84 -13.20 4.39 3.18
N PHE A 85 -13.19 5.68 2.89
CA PHE A 85 -12.14 6.65 3.25
C PHE A 85 -12.47 7.46 4.51
N GLY A 86 -13.46 7.02 5.29
CA GLY A 86 -13.88 7.71 6.49
C GLY A 86 -12.75 7.86 7.52
N LYS A 87 -12.92 8.81 8.44
CA LYS A 87 -11.94 9.17 9.51
C LYS A 87 -10.58 9.62 8.97
N ALA A 88 -10.58 10.38 7.86
CA ALA A 88 -9.36 10.93 7.26
C ALA A 88 -8.49 11.73 8.24
N GLY A 89 -9.09 12.50 9.16
CA GLY A 89 -8.33 13.25 10.17
C GLY A 89 -7.44 12.36 11.05
N THR A 90 -7.96 11.23 11.52
CA THR A 90 -7.20 10.24 12.30
C THR A 90 -6.07 9.60 11.48
N VAL A 91 -6.32 9.31 10.20
CA VAL A 91 -5.32 8.77 9.27
C VAL A 91 -4.19 9.77 9.06
N THR A 92 -4.51 11.03 8.78
CA THR A 92 -3.53 12.10 8.59
C THR A 92 -2.70 12.32 9.85
N TRP A 93 -3.33 12.35 11.03
CA TRP A 93 -2.61 12.46 12.29
C TRP A 93 -1.63 11.31 12.52
N ALA A 94 -2.10 10.07 12.37
CA ALA A 94 -1.26 8.89 12.52
C ALA A 94 -0.10 8.88 11.52
N TRP A 95 -0.36 9.31 10.28
CA TRP A 95 0.65 9.47 9.25
C TRP A 95 1.71 10.52 9.63
N ILE A 96 1.30 11.68 10.15
CA ILE A 96 2.24 12.72 10.60
C ILE A 96 3.16 12.17 11.69
N VAL A 97 2.62 11.45 12.68
CA VAL A 97 3.43 10.83 13.74
C VAL A 97 4.44 9.83 13.17
N MET A 98 4.00 8.92 12.29
CA MET A 98 4.89 7.96 11.63
C MET A 98 5.96 8.66 10.77
N PHE A 99 5.60 9.72 10.06
CA PHE A 99 6.48 10.48 9.19
C PHE A 99 7.55 11.23 9.99
N VAL A 100 7.15 11.96 11.04
CA VAL A 100 8.08 12.68 11.93
C VAL A 100 9.05 11.73 12.61
N TYR A 101 8.55 10.59 13.11
CA TYR A 101 9.40 9.53 13.64
C TYR A 101 10.46 9.08 12.62
N THR A 102 10.00 8.73 11.42
CA THR A 102 10.88 8.20 10.36
C THR A 102 11.89 9.24 9.87
N LEU A 103 11.53 10.52 9.89
CA LEU A 103 12.42 11.62 9.50
C LEU A 103 13.54 11.88 10.52
N LEU A 104 13.20 11.88 11.81
CA LEU A 104 14.13 12.34 12.86
C LEU A 104 14.91 11.18 13.48
N VAL A 105 14.23 10.12 13.94
CA VAL A 105 14.84 9.10 14.80
C VAL A 105 15.92 8.29 14.07
N PRO A 106 15.68 7.70 12.88
CA PRO A 106 16.72 6.98 12.15
C PRO A 106 17.90 7.88 11.78
N TYR A 107 17.65 9.12 11.37
CA TYR A 107 18.69 10.07 10.96
C TYR A 107 19.64 10.40 12.11
N TYR A 108 19.10 10.89 13.23
CA TYR A 108 19.93 11.26 14.38
C TYR A 108 20.60 10.05 15.04
N THR A 109 19.94 8.88 15.05
CA THR A 109 20.54 7.66 15.61
C THR A 109 21.77 7.23 14.83
N VAL A 110 21.73 7.28 13.49
CA VAL A 110 22.89 6.94 12.65
C VAL A 110 24.02 7.96 12.81
N LEU A 111 23.70 9.26 12.92
CA LEU A 111 24.72 10.30 13.19
C LEU A 111 25.39 10.10 14.55
N PHE A 112 24.59 9.91 15.59
CA PHE A 112 25.06 9.68 16.96
C PHE A 112 25.90 8.41 17.05
N TRP A 113 25.44 7.31 16.44
CA TRP A 113 26.20 6.08 16.34
C TRP A 113 27.53 6.28 15.61
N GLY A 114 27.54 7.01 14.49
CA GLY A 114 28.75 7.28 13.72
C GLY A 114 29.79 8.12 14.47
N TYR A 115 29.34 9.07 15.30
CA TYR A 115 30.21 9.82 16.21
C TYR A 115 30.84 8.91 17.28
N LEU A 116 30.00 8.12 17.97
CA LEU A 116 30.45 7.21 19.02
C LEU A 116 31.37 6.09 18.47
N TYR A 117 31.13 5.62 17.26
CA TYR A 117 31.94 4.57 16.62
C TYR A 117 33.41 5.00 16.43
N HIS A 118 33.64 6.29 16.17
CA HIS A 118 34.99 6.86 16.02
C HIS A 118 35.63 7.26 17.35
N SER A 119 34.82 7.66 18.35
CA SER A 119 35.32 8.10 19.66
C SER A 119 35.61 6.95 20.64
N SER A 120 34.91 5.80 20.54
CA SER A 120 34.92 4.76 21.57
C SER A 120 35.73 3.51 21.19
N ARG A 121 36.46 2.95 22.18
CA ARG A 121 37.28 1.74 22.00
C ARG A 121 36.49 0.42 21.90
N PRO A 122 35.38 0.17 22.63
CA PRO A 122 34.57 -1.03 22.43
C PRO A 122 33.52 -0.82 21.31
N LYS A 123 33.98 -0.78 20.06
CA LYS A 123 33.16 -0.50 18.87
C LYS A 123 31.95 -1.44 18.72
N LEU A 124 32.15 -2.73 19.02
CA LEU A 124 31.15 -3.78 18.84
C LEU A 124 29.95 -3.64 19.80
N VAL A 125 30.21 -3.36 21.07
CA VAL A 125 29.17 -3.28 22.10
C VAL A 125 28.26 -2.08 21.84
N PHE A 126 28.84 -0.92 21.52
CA PHE A 126 28.06 0.27 21.17
C PHE A 126 27.30 0.11 19.85
N SER A 127 27.87 -0.57 18.85
CA SER A 127 27.13 -0.86 17.61
C SER A 127 25.96 -1.80 17.82
N LEU A 128 26.13 -2.85 18.63
CA LEU A 128 25.03 -3.78 18.93
C LEU A 128 23.96 -3.13 19.79
N GLY A 129 24.36 -2.35 20.81
CA GLY A 129 23.43 -1.64 21.68
C GLY A 129 22.58 -0.62 20.93
N THR A 130 23.19 0.21 20.09
CA THR A 130 22.46 1.21 19.27
C THR A 130 21.50 0.54 18.28
N VAL A 131 21.89 -0.57 17.65
CA VAL A 131 21.01 -1.33 16.75
C VAL A 131 19.84 -1.97 17.51
N LEU A 132 20.08 -2.56 18.68
CA LEU A 132 19.02 -3.15 19.51
C LEU A 132 18.02 -2.09 19.96
N ILE A 133 18.51 -0.94 20.47
CA ILE A 133 17.67 0.18 20.90
C ILE A 133 16.85 0.71 19.72
N LEU A 134 17.47 0.95 18.57
CA LEU A 134 16.78 1.42 17.37
C LEU A 134 15.73 0.42 16.89
N SER A 135 16.04 -0.88 16.90
CA SER A 135 15.10 -1.92 16.49
C SER A 135 13.89 -2.03 17.44
N ALA A 136 14.10 -1.86 18.74
CA ALA A 136 13.03 -1.87 19.74
C ALA A 136 12.10 -0.65 19.56
N ILE A 137 12.68 0.54 19.41
CA ILE A 137 11.91 1.77 19.16
C ILE A 137 11.16 1.69 17.83
N GLN A 138 11.79 1.18 16.78
CA GLN A 138 11.17 1.00 15.47
C GLN A 138 10.01 0.01 15.49
N THR A 139 10.15 -1.09 16.24
CA THR A 139 9.06 -2.06 16.44
C THR A 139 7.88 -1.42 17.20
N CYS A 140 8.15 -0.59 18.20
CA CYS A 140 7.10 0.11 18.95
C CYS A 140 6.36 1.14 18.08
N VAL A 141 7.09 2.04 17.41
CA VAL A 141 6.48 3.20 16.73
C VAL A 141 5.97 2.89 15.32
N LEU A 142 6.65 2.03 14.56
CA LEU A 142 6.22 1.67 13.19
C LEU A 142 5.53 0.31 13.12
N GLY A 143 5.65 -0.53 14.16
CA GLY A 143 4.97 -1.83 14.24
C GLY A 143 3.69 -1.75 15.07
N VAL A 144 3.79 -1.42 16.35
CA VAL A 144 2.66 -1.50 17.29
C VAL A 144 1.72 -0.30 17.17
N PHE A 145 2.25 0.93 17.10
CA PHE A 145 1.43 2.15 17.09
C PHE A 145 0.40 2.22 15.93
N PRO A 146 0.74 1.95 14.66
CA PRO A 146 -0.23 2.05 13.57
C PRO A 146 -1.33 0.99 13.68
N ILE A 147 -0.99 -0.22 14.17
CA ILE A 147 -1.94 -1.29 14.47
C ILE A 147 -2.89 -0.85 15.59
N TYR A 148 -2.35 -0.28 16.66
CA TYR A 148 -3.14 0.26 17.77
C TYR A 148 -4.14 1.31 17.28
N VAL A 149 -3.68 2.29 16.48
CA VAL A 149 -4.55 3.34 15.91
C VAL A 149 -5.66 2.73 15.05
N VAL A 150 -5.35 1.73 14.23
CA VAL A 150 -6.31 1.05 13.34
C VAL A 150 -7.40 0.32 14.11
N ILE A 151 -7.04 -0.37 15.19
CA ILE A 151 -7.96 -1.17 16.01
C ILE A 151 -8.81 -0.25 16.89
N GLU A 152 -8.19 0.66 17.64
CA GLU A 152 -8.88 1.52 18.62
C GLU A 152 -9.87 2.46 17.92
N ASN A 153 -9.44 3.08 16.81
CA ASN A 153 -10.29 4.01 16.09
C ASN A 153 -11.24 3.33 15.12
N GLN A 154 -11.26 1.99 15.04
CA GLN A 154 -12.12 1.22 14.13
C GLN A 154 -12.20 1.86 12.73
N LEU A 155 -11.03 2.01 12.09
CA LEU A 155 -10.92 2.69 10.80
C LEU A 155 -11.65 1.91 9.69
N PRO A 156 -12.28 2.57 8.70
CA PRO A 156 -12.84 1.89 7.55
C PRO A 156 -11.77 1.17 6.70
N PRO A 157 -12.13 0.18 5.86
CA PRO A 157 -11.17 -0.72 5.22
C PRO A 157 -10.13 -0.02 4.35
N ALA A 158 -10.50 1.02 3.57
CA ALA A 158 -9.53 1.72 2.73
C ALA A 158 -8.60 2.62 3.57
N SER A 159 -9.12 3.29 4.59
CA SER A 159 -8.32 4.05 5.57
C SER A 159 -7.29 3.17 6.30
N ARG A 160 -7.68 1.94 6.69
CA ARG A 160 -6.74 0.95 7.27
C ARG A 160 -5.61 0.61 6.30
N PHE A 161 -5.97 0.38 5.04
CA PHE A 161 -5.01 0.02 4.00
C PHE A 161 -3.98 1.13 3.76
N ILE A 162 -4.41 2.40 3.76
CA ILE A 162 -3.49 3.55 3.63
C ILE A 162 -2.46 3.55 4.77
N VAL A 163 -2.91 3.45 6.03
CA VAL A 163 -2.01 3.47 7.19
C VAL A 163 -1.03 2.30 7.13
N VAL A 164 -1.51 1.10 6.79
CA VAL A 164 -0.68 -0.11 6.67
C VAL A 164 0.34 -0.01 5.54
N LEU A 165 -0.05 0.48 4.35
CA LEU A 165 0.91 0.66 3.25
C LEU A 165 1.97 1.70 3.60
N GLU A 166 1.57 2.80 4.23
CA GLU A 166 2.48 3.85 4.68
C GLU A 166 3.43 3.34 5.78
N GLN A 167 2.95 2.51 6.71
CA GLN A 167 3.80 1.88 7.73
C GLN A 167 4.90 1.02 7.08
N ILE A 168 4.55 0.20 6.07
CA ILE A 168 5.50 -0.69 5.39
C ILE A 168 6.49 0.15 4.59
N ARG A 169 6.02 1.22 3.93
CA ARG A 169 6.90 2.17 3.20
C ARG A 169 7.94 2.79 4.11
N PHE A 170 7.54 3.30 5.28
CA PHE A 170 8.47 3.91 6.23
C PHE A 170 9.43 2.90 6.85
N LEU A 171 8.97 1.67 7.12
CA LEU A 171 9.83 0.59 7.60
C LEU A 171 10.92 0.23 6.57
N MET A 172 10.55 0.08 5.29
CA MET A 172 11.50 -0.24 4.23
C MET A 172 12.50 0.90 4.00
N LYS A 173 12.06 2.16 4.01
CA LYS A 173 12.92 3.33 3.80
C LYS A 173 13.89 3.55 4.96
N SER A 174 13.43 3.44 6.20
CA SER A 174 14.31 3.55 7.38
C SER A 174 15.38 2.47 7.38
N TYR A 175 15.01 1.21 7.11
CA TYR A 175 15.96 0.10 6.98
C TYR A 175 16.98 0.33 5.86
N SER A 176 16.53 0.73 4.66
CA SER A 176 17.45 1.00 3.54
C SER A 176 18.45 2.11 3.87
N PHE A 177 18.00 3.19 4.51
CA PHE A 177 18.89 4.28 4.91
C PHE A 177 19.98 3.83 5.88
N ILE A 178 19.61 3.09 6.94
CA ILE A 178 20.55 2.58 7.93
C ILE A 178 21.55 1.62 7.27
N ARG A 179 21.05 0.68 6.46
CA ARG A 179 21.85 -0.34 5.78
C ARG A 179 22.87 0.25 4.81
N GLU A 180 22.48 1.24 4.01
CA GLU A 180 23.39 1.87 3.03
C GLU A 180 24.37 2.84 3.70
N THR A 181 23.98 3.51 4.79
CA THR A 181 24.84 4.49 5.49
C THR A 181 25.86 3.83 6.42
N ALA A 182 25.49 2.73 7.10
CA ALA A 182 26.36 2.04 8.05
C ALA A 182 27.75 1.65 7.48
N PRO A 183 27.86 0.95 6.33
CA PRO A 183 29.17 0.59 5.78
C PRO A 183 29.98 1.79 5.31
N VAL A 184 29.32 2.89 4.91
CA VAL A 184 30.01 4.13 4.50
C VAL A 184 30.69 4.78 5.71
N ILE A 185 29.99 4.88 6.84
CA ILE A 185 30.55 5.41 8.10
C ILE A 185 31.68 4.50 8.61
N MET A 186 31.54 3.18 8.52
CA MET A 186 32.58 2.24 8.97
C MET A 186 33.86 2.31 8.13
N LYS A 187 33.73 2.59 6.82
CA LYS A 187 34.86 2.70 5.88
C LYS A 187 35.50 4.08 5.87
N ALA A 188 34.75 5.12 6.23
CA ALA A 188 35.23 6.49 6.29
C ALA A 188 36.11 6.72 7.53
N THR A 189 37.34 6.20 7.51
CA THR A 189 38.34 6.57 8.51
C THR A 189 38.68 8.06 8.36
N PRO A 190 38.58 8.87 9.43
CA PRO A 190 38.89 10.29 9.36
C PRO A 190 40.36 10.48 8.96
N LYS A 191 40.61 11.19 7.86
CA LYS A 191 41.96 11.67 7.52
C LYS A 191 42.34 12.74 8.54
N LYS A 192 43.63 12.82 8.90
CA LYS A 192 44.14 13.85 9.85
C LYS A 192 43.66 15.25 9.41
N GLY A 193 42.70 15.82 10.13
CA GLY A 193 42.16 17.17 9.89
C GLY A 193 40.77 17.26 9.25
N GLU A 194 40.18 16.17 8.74
CA GLU A 194 38.82 16.17 8.17
C GLU A 194 37.86 15.33 9.04
N GLY A 195 36.68 15.89 9.34
CA GLY A 195 35.63 15.19 10.07
C GLY A 195 35.02 14.02 9.27
N PRO A 196 34.39 13.04 9.94
CA PRO A 196 33.73 11.92 9.27
C PRO A 196 32.64 12.41 8.31
N ARG A 197 32.57 11.81 7.12
CA ARG A 197 31.55 12.14 6.11
C ARG A 197 30.19 11.58 6.53
N PHE A 198 29.22 12.45 6.74
CA PHE A 198 27.86 12.10 7.10
C PHE A 198 26.87 12.44 5.98
N PRO A 199 25.76 11.69 5.87
CA PRO A 199 24.72 12.00 4.89
C PRO A 199 24.04 13.34 5.21
N THR A 200 23.80 14.12 4.17
CA THR A 200 23.09 15.40 4.28
C THR A 200 21.60 15.18 4.58
N PHE A 201 21.04 15.92 5.53
CA PHE A 201 19.62 15.85 5.89
C PHE A 201 18.70 16.09 4.68
N SER A 202 19.06 17.02 3.79
CA SER A 202 18.31 17.30 2.56
C SER A 202 18.20 16.08 1.63
N SER A 203 19.27 15.28 1.50
CA SER A 203 19.24 14.07 0.66
C SER A 203 18.36 12.98 1.28
N TYR A 204 18.36 12.88 2.62
CA TYR A 204 17.47 11.97 3.33
C TYR A 204 16.00 12.37 3.22
N LEU A 205 15.69 13.66 3.43
CA LEU A 205 14.33 14.19 3.24
C LEU A 205 13.83 13.97 1.82
N TYR A 206 14.68 14.21 0.81
CA TYR A 206 14.36 13.94 -0.59
C TYR A 206 14.08 12.45 -0.84
N PHE A 207 14.90 11.55 -0.25
CA PHE A 207 14.70 10.11 -0.36
C PHE A 207 13.35 9.66 0.22
N LEU A 208 12.87 10.25 1.32
CA LEU A 208 11.59 9.86 1.92
C LEU A 208 10.41 10.01 0.96
N PHE A 209 10.42 11.05 0.11
CA PHE A 209 9.38 11.29 -0.89
C PHE A 209 9.64 10.62 -2.25
N CYS A 210 10.88 10.20 -2.53
CA CYS A 210 11.23 9.57 -3.79
C CYS A 210 10.49 8.21 -3.95
N PRO A 211 9.98 7.87 -5.14
CA PRO A 211 9.32 6.58 -5.43
C PRO A 211 10.34 5.43 -5.57
N THR A 212 11.35 5.40 -4.71
CA THR A 212 12.34 4.32 -4.64
C THR A 212 12.55 3.90 -3.18
N LEU A 213 12.92 2.64 -2.99
CA LEU A 213 13.20 2.07 -1.66
C LEU A 213 14.69 1.98 -1.35
N ILE A 214 15.57 2.33 -2.29
CA ILE A 214 17.03 2.23 -2.14
C ILE A 214 17.59 3.64 -1.91
N TYR A 215 18.17 3.88 -0.73
CA TYR A 215 18.81 5.16 -0.41
C TYR A 215 20.09 5.40 -1.23
N ARG A 216 20.21 6.60 -1.78
CA ARG A 216 21.42 7.13 -2.43
C ARG A 216 21.55 8.61 -2.12
N GLU A 217 22.78 9.09 -2.00
CA GLU A 217 23.06 10.50 -1.69
C GLU A 217 22.75 11.43 -2.87
N SER A 218 22.87 10.92 -4.10
CA SER A 218 22.46 11.58 -5.33
C SER A 218 21.65 10.63 -6.22
N TYR A 219 20.52 11.15 -6.73
CA TYR A 219 19.69 10.46 -7.72
C TYR A 219 19.83 11.13 -9.08
N PRO A 220 19.74 10.36 -10.18
CA PRO A 220 19.67 10.93 -11.52
C PRO A 220 18.42 11.82 -11.59
N ARG A 221 18.63 13.09 -11.94
CA ARG A 221 17.56 14.08 -12.14
C ARG A 221 17.45 14.37 -13.63
N PRO A 222 16.23 14.56 -14.16
CA PRO A 222 16.08 15.02 -15.53
C PRO A 222 16.78 16.38 -15.68
N GLU A 223 17.52 16.55 -16.77
CA GLU A 223 18.26 17.79 -17.07
C GLU A 223 17.32 18.97 -17.36
N THR A 224 16.08 18.67 -17.76
CA THR A 224 15.05 19.65 -18.05
C THR A 224 14.17 19.88 -16.82
N ASN A 225 14.22 21.10 -16.27
CA ASN A 225 13.30 21.60 -15.24
C ASN A 225 11.92 21.91 -15.85
N GLN A 226 11.24 20.91 -16.43
CA GLN A 226 9.86 21.09 -16.85
C GLN A 226 8.97 21.13 -15.59
N PRO A 227 8.29 22.25 -15.32
CA PRO A 227 7.41 22.33 -14.16
C PRO A 227 6.28 21.32 -14.32
N PHE A 228 5.97 20.62 -13.23
CA PHE A 228 4.86 19.67 -13.16
C PHE A 228 3.55 20.44 -13.43
N THR A 229 3.08 20.37 -14.67
CA THR A 229 1.91 21.11 -15.11
C THR A 229 0.66 20.28 -14.82
N LYS A 230 -0.46 20.93 -14.47
CA LYS A 230 -1.76 20.24 -14.25
C LYS A 230 -2.11 19.29 -15.42
N ARG A 231 -1.78 19.69 -16.64
CA ARG A 231 -1.91 18.86 -17.86
C ARG A 231 -1.12 17.55 -17.76
N THR A 232 0.14 17.60 -17.32
CA THR A 232 0.99 16.43 -17.12
C THR A 232 0.42 15.49 -16.06
N MET A 233 -0.14 16.02 -14.97
CA MET A 233 -0.82 15.22 -13.94
C MET A 233 -2.02 14.48 -14.51
N VAL A 234 -2.90 15.20 -15.22
CA VAL A 234 -4.10 14.64 -15.83
C VAL A 234 -3.71 13.56 -16.86
N LEU A 235 -2.74 13.86 -17.73
CA LEU A 235 -2.23 12.88 -18.70
C LEU A 235 -1.62 11.65 -18.02
N ALA A 236 -0.86 11.82 -16.94
CA ALA A 236 -0.30 10.71 -16.18
C ALA A 236 -1.38 9.82 -15.54
N VAL A 237 -2.44 10.43 -14.99
CA VAL A 237 -3.61 9.68 -14.49
C VAL A 237 -4.22 8.87 -15.62
N PHE A 238 -4.55 9.48 -16.76
CA PHE A 238 -5.14 8.77 -17.89
C PHE A 238 -4.23 7.64 -18.43
N HIS A 239 -2.92 7.88 -18.56
CA HIS A 239 -1.97 6.86 -18.98
C HIS A 239 -1.89 5.69 -17.99
N SER A 240 -2.12 5.92 -16.69
CA SER A 240 -2.11 4.87 -15.65
C SER A 240 -3.38 4.04 -15.58
N ILE A 241 -4.50 4.52 -16.16
CA ILE A 241 -5.80 3.82 -16.09
C ILE A 241 -5.77 2.50 -16.85
N LEU A 242 -5.23 2.46 -18.07
CA LEU A 242 -5.18 1.21 -18.85
C LEU A 242 -4.32 0.13 -18.16
N PRO A 243 -3.06 0.40 -17.78
CA PRO A 243 -2.27 -0.52 -16.95
C PRO A 243 -3.01 -0.98 -15.70
N GLY A 244 -3.71 -0.05 -15.03
CA GLY A 244 -4.48 -0.34 -13.83
C GLY A 244 -5.64 -1.29 -14.06
N ILE A 245 -6.45 -1.07 -15.10
CA ILE A 245 -7.57 -1.96 -15.46
C ILE A 245 -7.04 -3.32 -15.91
N MET A 246 -5.98 -3.36 -16.71
CA MET A 246 -5.35 -4.63 -17.13
C MET A 246 -4.83 -5.43 -15.93
N LEU A 247 -4.18 -4.75 -14.98
CA LEU A 247 -3.70 -5.38 -13.74
C LEU A 247 -4.87 -5.87 -12.89
N LEU A 248 -5.94 -5.08 -12.74
CA LEU A 248 -7.14 -5.47 -12.00
C LEU A 248 -7.76 -6.75 -12.59
N LEU A 249 -7.95 -6.81 -13.91
CA LEU A 249 -8.51 -7.98 -14.60
C LEU A 249 -7.59 -9.20 -14.47
N LEU A 250 -6.27 -9.00 -14.58
CA LEU A 250 -5.30 -10.09 -14.45
C LEU A 250 -5.23 -10.63 -13.02
N CYS A 251 -5.22 -9.75 -12.01
CA CYS A 251 -5.27 -10.15 -10.60
C CYS A 251 -6.60 -10.85 -10.27
N PHE A 252 -7.71 -10.35 -10.79
CA PHE A 252 -9.03 -11.00 -10.65
C PHE A 252 -8.98 -12.43 -11.19
N PHE A 253 -8.51 -12.60 -12.43
CA PHE A 253 -8.45 -13.91 -13.07
C PHE A 253 -7.46 -14.86 -12.36
N ALA A 254 -6.23 -14.39 -12.08
CA ALA A 254 -5.21 -15.21 -11.43
C ALA A 254 -5.65 -15.68 -10.04
N PHE A 255 -6.31 -14.82 -9.25
CA PHE A 255 -6.71 -15.14 -7.89
C PHE A 255 -8.08 -15.81 -7.81
N LEU A 256 -9.15 -15.13 -8.23
CA LEU A 256 -10.51 -15.67 -8.06
C LEU A 256 -10.79 -16.84 -8.98
N HIS A 257 -10.29 -16.81 -10.22
CA HIS A 257 -10.53 -17.88 -11.17
C HIS A 257 -9.49 -19.00 -11.03
N CYS A 258 -8.20 -18.74 -11.18
CA CYS A 258 -7.20 -19.82 -11.19
C CYS A 258 -6.89 -20.36 -9.80
N TRP A 259 -6.54 -19.50 -8.84
CA TRP A 259 -6.10 -19.93 -7.51
C TRP A 259 -7.22 -20.60 -6.70
N LEU A 260 -8.40 -20.00 -6.61
CA LEU A 260 -9.51 -20.60 -5.86
C LEU A 260 -10.04 -21.89 -6.49
N ASN A 261 -10.11 -21.98 -7.82
CA ASN A 261 -10.49 -23.24 -8.47
C ASN A 261 -9.42 -24.32 -8.30
N LEU A 262 -8.14 -23.97 -8.33
CA LEU A 262 -7.06 -24.92 -8.05
C LEU A 262 -7.20 -25.52 -6.64
N PHE A 263 -7.42 -24.68 -5.62
CA PHE A 263 -7.66 -25.16 -4.25
C PHE A 263 -8.98 -25.91 -4.12
N GLY A 264 -10.02 -25.48 -4.84
CA GLY A 264 -11.29 -26.20 -4.89
C GLY A 264 -11.15 -27.61 -5.43
N GLU A 265 -10.38 -27.79 -6.52
CA GLU A 265 -10.07 -29.11 -7.09
C GLU A 265 -9.23 -29.96 -6.14
N LEU A 266 -8.16 -29.40 -5.57
CA LEU A 266 -7.27 -30.08 -4.62
C LEU A 266 -8.01 -30.56 -3.36
N LEU A 267 -8.96 -29.76 -2.87
CA LEU A 267 -9.74 -30.05 -1.67
C LEU A 267 -11.04 -30.81 -1.98
N ARG A 268 -11.32 -31.11 -3.27
CA ARG A 268 -12.59 -31.68 -3.74
C ARG A 268 -13.82 -30.88 -3.27
N PHE A 269 -13.68 -29.57 -3.22
CA PHE A 269 -14.75 -28.65 -2.89
C PHE A 269 -15.63 -28.41 -4.12
N ALA A 270 -16.93 -28.67 -3.97
CA ALA A 270 -17.88 -28.69 -5.08
C ALA A 270 -18.45 -27.29 -5.42
N ASP A 271 -18.54 -26.37 -4.46
CA ASP A 271 -19.07 -25.04 -4.71
C ASP A 271 -17.98 -24.12 -5.28
N ARG A 272 -18.13 -23.74 -6.55
CA ARG A 272 -17.13 -22.94 -7.29
C ARG A 272 -17.64 -21.56 -7.67
N MET A 273 -18.76 -21.13 -7.10
CA MET A 273 -19.34 -19.80 -7.39
C MET A 273 -18.62 -18.69 -6.62
N PHE A 274 -17.33 -18.49 -6.89
CA PHE A 274 -16.52 -17.46 -6.23
C PHE A 274 -16.84 -16.04 -6.72
N TYR A 275 -17.41 -15.91 -7.93
CA TYR A 275 -17.84 -14.65 -8.54
C TYR A 275 -19.02 -14.90 -9.50
N LYS A 276 -19.75 -13.85 -9.85
CA LYS A 276 -20.86 -13.84 -10.84
C LYS A 276 -20.53 -12.89 -12.00
N ASP A 277 -21.48 -12.68 -12.92
CA ASP A 277 -21.35 -11.80 -14.09
C ASP A 277 -21.31 -10.31 -13.70
N TRP A 278 -20.31 -9.93 -12.90
CA TRP A 278 -20.17 -8.59 -12.33
C TRP A 278 -19.99 -7.52 -13.40
N TRP A 279 -19.45 -7.88 -14.57
CA TRP A 279 -19.27 -7.00 -15.72
C TRP A 279 -20.58 -6.55 -16.35
N ASN A 280 -21.69 -7.27 -16.11
CA ASN A 280 -23.03 -6.90 -16.55
C ASN A 280 -23.82 -6.10 -15.49
N SER A 281 -23.17 -5.69 -14.39
CA SER A 281 -23.84 -4.96 -13.31
C SER A 281 -24.13 -3.51 -13.71
N THR A 282 -25.40 -3.11 -13.64
CA THR A 282 -25.85 -1.73 -13.95
C THR A 282 -25.77 -0.77 -12.77
N SER A 283 -25.59 -1.28 -11.54
CA SER A 283 -25.52 -0.51 -10.31
C SER A 283 -24.30 -0.93 -9.48
N PHE A 284 -23.67 0.03 -8.80
CA PHE A 284 -22.56 -0.23 -7.87
C PHE A 284 -22.94 -1.26 -6.80
N ALA A 285 -24.15 -1.21 -6.27
CA ALA A 285 -24.61 -2.16 -5.27
C ALA A 285 -24.62 -3.60 -5.81
N ASN A 286 -24.97 -3.80 -7.09
CA ASN A 286 -24.95 -5.13 -7.70
C ASN A 286 -23.51 -5.57 -8.04
N TYR A 287 -22.65 -4.64 -8.45
CA TYR A 287 -21.24 -4.91 -8.69
C TYR A 287 -20.53 -5.48 -7.45
N TYR A 288 -20.70 -4.86 -6.27
CA TYR A 288 -20.06 -5.36 -5.04
C TYR A 288 -20.58 -6.73 -4.59
N ARG A 289 -21.83 -7.08 -4.90
CA ARG A 289 -22.42 -8.40 -4.60
C ARG A 289 -21.91 -9.53 -5.50
N THR A 290 -21.47 -9.18 -6.70
CA THR A 290 -21.16 -10.15 -7.76
C THR A 290 -19.66 -10.28 -8.05
N TRP A 291 -18.87 -9.25 -7.75
CA TRP A 291 -17.42 -9.23 -8.01
C TRP A 291 -16.64 -10.31 -7.25
N ASN A 292 -16.81 -10.40 -5.93
CA ASN A 292 -16.18 -11.41 -5.09
C ASN A 292 -17.22 -11.91 -4.09
N VAL A 293 -17.93 -12.97 -4.48
CA VAL A 293 -19.05 -13.53 -3.71
C VAL A 293 -18.57 -14.05 -2.36
N VAL A 294 -17.37 -14.64 -2.30
CA VAL A 294 -16.80 -15.16 -1.05
C VAL A 294 -16.66 -14.07 0.01
N VAL A 295 -16.06 -12.94 -0.36
CA VAL A 295 -15.87 -11.81 0.55
C VAL A 295 -17.19 -11.10 0.83
N HIS A 296 -18.02 -10.91 -0.20
CA HIS A 296 -19.33 -10.29 -0.07
C HIS A 296 -20.20 -11.05 0.93
N ASP A 297 -20.33 -12.37 0.80
CA ASP A 297 -21.21 -13.17 1.65
C ASP A 297 -20.71 -13.14 3.09
N TRP A 298 -19.41 -13.25 3.31
CA TRP A 298 -18.83 -13.11 4.65
C TRP A 298 -19.16 -11.75 5.27
N LEU A 299 -18.96 -10.65 4.53
CA LEU A 299 -19.27 -9.30 4.99
C LEU A 299 -20.78 -9.10 5.24
N TYR A 300 -21.63 -9.67 4.40
CA TYR A 300 -23.08 -9.56 4.55
C TYR A 300 -23.57 -10.31 5.78
N TYR A 301 -23.16 -11.58 5.95
CA TYR A 301 -23.63 -12.43 7.04
C TYR A 301 -23.08 -12.02 8.41
N TYR A 302 -21.79 -11.72 8.50
CA TYR A 302 -21.15 -11.46 9.80
C TYR A 302 -20.88 -9.98 10.05
N GLY A 303 -20.63 -9.19 9.01
CA GLY A 303 -20.43 -7.74 9.17
C GLY A 303 -21.77 -7.01 9.29
N TYR A 304 -22.57 -7.07 8.23
CA TYR A 304 -23.76 -6.25 8.09
C TYR A 304 -24.93 -6.75 8.95
N ARG A 305 -25.26 -8.05 8.91
CA ARG A 305 -26.39 -8.59 9.67
C ARG A 305 -26.18 -8.51 11.18
N ASP A 306 -24.98 -8.77 11.68
CA ASP A 306 -24.69 -8.69 13.12
C ASP A 306 -24.72 -7.23 13.59
N PHE A 307 -24.18 -6.30 12.80
CA PHE A 307 -24.30 -4.87 13.09
C PHE A 307 -25.77 -4.40 13.12
N LEU A 308 -26.58 -4.84 12.15
CA LEU A 308 -28.02 -4.56 12.13
C LEU A 308 -28.76 -5.18 13.31
N TRP A 309 -28.38 -6.39 13.73
CA TRP A 309 -28.98 -7.04 14.88
C TRP A 309 -28.67 -6.25 16.15
N VAL A 310 -27.40 -5.89 16.39
CA VAL A 310 -26.97 -5.08 17.54
C VAL A 310 -27.68 -3.72 17.56
N SER A 311 -27.79 -3.04 16.42
CA SER A 311 -28.44 -1.71 16.32
C SER A 311 -29.96 -1.75 16.46
N ARG A 312 -30.60 -2.92 16.28
CA ARG A 312 -32.04 -3.11 16.49
C ARG A 312 -32.39 -3.62 17.90
N VAL A 313 -31.43 -3.98 18.74
CA VAL A 313 -31.69 -4.30 20.15
C VAL A 313 -32.04 -3.00 20.89
N PRO A 314 -33.28 -2.82 21.39
CA PRO A 314 -33.61 -1.63 22.17
C PRO A 314 -32.90 -1.72 23.52
N ILE A 315 -31.97 -0.80 23.78
CA ILE A 315 -31.26 -0.66 25.08
C ILE A 315 -32.23 -0.23 26.22
N HIS A 316 -33.55 -0.14 25.98
CA HIS A 316 -34.52 0.43 26.92
C HIS A 316 -35.69 -0.50 27.24
N LYS A 317 -35.42 -1.68 27.84
CA LYS A 317 -36.46 -2.50 28.48
C LYS A 317 -36.04 -3.18 29.80
N ASN A 318 -35.13 -2.58 30.57
CA ASN A 318 -34.80 -3.05 31.93
C ASN A 318 -35.31 -2.13 33.06
N TYR A 319 -36.31 -1.30 32.82
CA TYR A 319 -37.01 -0.55 33.87
C TYR A 319 -38.51 -0.49 33.61
N LYS A 320 -39.25 -1.45 34.16
CA LYS A 320 -40.57 -1.25 34.81
C LYS A 320 -41.07 -2.56 35.42
N PHE A 321 -41.05 -2.58 36.77
CA PHE A 321 -42.12 -2.97 37.70
C PHE A 321 -42.90 -4.27 37.43
N ASN A 322 -43.27 -5.10 38.40
CA ASN A 322 -43.03 -5.27 39.82
C ASN A 322 -43.98 -6.44 40.19
N THR A 323 -43.70 -7.15 41.28
CA THR A 323 -44.72 -7.64 42.22
C THR A 323 -46.09 -8.07 41.67
N GLN A 324 -46.28 -9.38 41.45
CA GLN A 324 -47.53 -10.15 41.65
C GLN A 324 -47.17 -11.58 41.18
N LYS A 325 -47.12 -12.62 42.01
CA LYS A 325 -48.11 -13.09 42.97
C LYS A 325 -47.42 -13.97 44.03
N ASN A 326 -47.74 -13.70 45.28
CA ASN A 326 -47.89 -14.73 46.31
C ASN A 326 -48.98 -15.70 45.88
N LYS A 327 -48.70 -17.01 45.93
CA LYS A 327 -49.50 -18.01 46.62
C LYS A 327 -48.69 -19.28 46.82
#